data_AF-A0A2T4U5K6-F1
#
_entry.id   AF-A0A2T4U5K6-F1
#
_cell.length_a   1.000
_cell.length_b   1.000
_cell.length_c   1.000
_cell.angle_alpha   90.00
_cell.angle_beta   90.00
_cell.angle_gamma   90.00
#
_symmetry.space_group_name_H-M   'P 1'
#
loop_
_entity.id
_entity.type
_entity.pdbx_description
1 polymer ?
#
loop_
_entity_poly.entity_id
_entity_poly.type
_entity_poly.pdbx_seq_one_letter_code
_entity_poly.pdbx_strand_id
1 'polypeptide(L)'
;MTKNQWFGASFLVIGGSMAFMLVFAYTGLLMYQISFQQDQFAEGTHIAGVDVSDKNRVEAVNALNESVENWEQETAHKLIWSDEMVELPAEAVQILVEPTVDQTLGNPELTEADLLVSVDDTELRDAVQQFSFQDETVDFDELASDIEEKAGKLPEDGIEKEITPYLTSGAGRTFFG
;
A
#
# COMPACT_ATOMS: atom_id res chain seq x y z
N MET A 1 35.81 18.25 52.19
CA MET A 1 35.44 16.95 51.61
C MET A 1 36.69 16.31 51.07
N THR A 2 37.00 15.07 51.47
CA THR A 2 38.25 14.40 51.11
C THR A 2 38.16 13.89 49.66
N LYS A 3 39.27 13.95 48.93
CA LYS A 3 39.40 13.62 47.49
C LYS A 3 38.75 12.28 47.09
N ASN A 4 38.69 11.34 48.04
CA ASN A 4 38.10 10.01 47.88
C ASN A 4 36.56 10.04 47.82
N GLN A 5 35.89 11.01 48.45
CA GLN A 5 34.43 11.18 48.38
C GLN A 5 33.98 11.68 47.01
N TRP A 6 34.76 12.57 46.38
CA TRP A 6 34.47 13.09 45.04
C TRP A 6 34.66 12.02 43.96
N PHE A 7 35.73 11.22 44.09
CA PHE A 7 35.98 10.09 43.18
C PHE A 7 34.87 9.03 43.27
N GLY A 8 34.41 8.71 44.49
CA GLY A 8 33.28 7.80 44.70
C GLY A 8 31.98 8.32 44.09
N ALA A 9 31.68 9.61 44.24
CA ALA A 9 30.50 10.24 43.66
C ALA A 9 30.51 10.19 42.12
N SER A 10 31.65 10.50 41.48
CA SER A 10 31.78 10.44 40.03
C SER A 10 31.65 9.02 39.48
N PHE A 11 32.22 8.03 40.15
CA PHE A 11 32.09 6.62 39.76
C PHE A 11 30.64 6.14 39.83
N LEU A 12 29.89 6.59 40.85
CA LEU A 12 28.47 6.26 41.01
C LEU A 12 27.61 6.87 39.90
N VAL A 13 27.89 8.12 39.50
CA VAL A 13 27.16 8.79 38.40
C VAL A 13 27.42 8.11 37.06
N ILE A 14 28.69 7.77 36.76
CA ILE A 14 29.05 7.11 35.50
C ILE A 14 28.46 5.70 35.45
N GLY A 15 28.65 4.91 36.52
CA GLY A 15 28.10 3.56 36.61
C GLY A 15 26.58 3.55 36.55
N GLY A 16 25.92 4.51 37.21
CA GLY A 16 24.47 4.69 37.16
C GLY A 16 23.96 5.04 35.76
N SER A 17 24.67 5.91 35.03
CA SER A 17 24.30 6.28 33.66
C SER A 17 24.45 5.11 32.69
N MET A 18 25.52 4.32 32.85
CA MET A 18 25.76 3.14 32.03
C MET A 18 24.74 2.04 32.30
N ALA A 19 24.40 1.82 33.58
CA ALA A 19 23.32 0.92 33.97
C ALA A 19 21.96 1.40 33.44
N PHE A 20 21.68 2.69 33.51
CA PHE A 20 20.45 3.27 32.96
C PHE A 20 20.35 3.07 31.44
N MET A 21 21.42 3.34 30.68
CA MET A 21 21.46 3.07 29.24
C MET A 21 21.27 1.57 28.93
N LEU A 22 21.90 0.68 29.70
CA LEU A 22 21.74 -0.77 29.51
C LEU A 22 20.31 -1.23 29.79
N VAL A 23 19.70 -0.74 30.87
CA VAL A 23 18.30 -1.03 31.18
C VAL A 23 17.42 -0.53 30.05
N PHE A 24 17.60 0.71 29.59
CA PHE A 24 16.79 1.29 28.52
C PHE A 24 16.95 0.52 27.20
N ALA A 25 18.18 0.17 26.81
CA ALA A 25 18.47 -0.63 25.62
C ALA A 25 17.85 -2.04 25.72
N TYR A 26 17.94 -2.68 26.89
CA TYR A 26 17.37 -4.00 27.11
C TYR A 26 15.85 -3.99 27.15
N THR A 27 15.23 -2.97 27.79
CA THR A 27 13.78 -2.77 27.75
C THR A 27 13.28 -2.42 26.36
N GLY A 28 14.06 -1.68 25.56
CA GLY A 28 13.73 -1.42 24.15
C GLY A 28 13.70 -2.72 23.33
N LEU A 29 14.69 -3.59 23.53
CA LEU A 29 14.75 -4.92 22.91
C LEU A 29 13.61 -5.85 23.36
N LEU A 30 13.27 -5.84 24.66
CA LEU A 30 12.16 -6.63 25.20
C LEU A 30 10.80 -6.11 24.75
N MET A 31 10.61 -4.79 24.68
CA MET A 31 9.38 -4.20 24.16
C MET A 31 9.23 -4.48 22.67
N TYR A 32 10.32 -4.47 21.91
CA TYR A 32 10.36 -4.95 20.53
C TYR A 32 9.94 -6.43 20.45
N GLN A 33 10.57 -7.32 21.22
CA GLN A 33 10.23 -8.76 21.20
C GLN A 33 8.80 -9.09 21.69
N ILE A 34 8.29 -8.38 22.70
CA ILE A 34 6.94 -8.61 23.23
C ILE A 34 5.88 -8.00 22.31
N SER A 35 6.17 -6.88 21.64
CA SER A 35 5.32 -6.36 20.57
C SER A 35 5.39 -7.23 19.32
N PHE A 36 6.46 -8.01 19.12
CA PHE A 36 6.66 -8.94 18.01
C PHE A 36 6.22 -10.39 18.30
N GLN A 37 5.60 -10.67 19.46
CA GLN A 37 4.65 -11.79 19.61
C GLN A 37 3.29 -11.48 18.94
N GLN A 38 3.28 -10.53 17.99
CA GLN A 38 2.17 -10.32 17.09
C GLN A 38 2.06 -11.51 16.13
N ASP A 39 0.82 -11.77 15.73
CA ASP A 39 0.48 -12.76 14.71
C ASP A 39 1.47 -12.64 13.53
N GLN A 40 2.06 -13.77 13.15
CA GLN A 40 2.89 -13.90 11.97
C GLN A 40 2.05 -14.46 10.84
N PHE A 41 2.39 -14.09 9.61
CA PHE A 41 1.80 -14.70 8.44
C PHE A 41 2.14 -16.19 8.36
N ALA A 42 1.19 -16.97 7.86
CA ALA A 42 1.40 -18.39 7.62
C ALA A 42 2.49 -18.62 6.58
N GLU A 43 3.11 -19.80 6.62
CA GLU A 43 4.08 -20.20 5.61
C GLU A 43 3.40 -20.29 4.24
N GLY A 44 4.02 -19.68 3.22
CA GLY A 44 3.50 -19.62 1.86
C GLY A 44 2.47 -18.51 1.63
N THR A 45 2.34 -17.53 2.53
CA THR A 45 1.46 -16.37 2.30
C THR A 45 2.13 -15.35 1.37
N HIS A 46 1.45 -15.01 0.29
CA HIS A 46 1.83 -13.99 -0.67
C HIS A 46 0.75 -12.90 -0.74
N ILE A 47 1.19 -11.65 -0.83
CA ILE A 47 0.32 -10.48 -1.05
C ILE A 47 0.83 -9.76 -2.30
N ALA A 48 0.00 -9.66 -3.35
CA ALA A 48 0.36 -9.06 -4.64
C ALA A 48 1.68 -9.60 -5.21
N GLY A 49 1.91 -10.91 -5.08
CA GLY A 49 3.15 -11.58 -5.51
C GLY A 49 4.36 -11.40 -4.59
N VAL A 50 4.25 -10.61 -3.51
CA VAL A 50 5.30 -10.44 -2.50
C VAL A 50 5.16 -11.51 -1.43
N ASP A 51 6.22 -12.27 -1.20
CA ASP A 51 6.28 -13.26 -0.11
C ASP A 51 6.34 -12.57 1.25
N VAL A 52 5.29 -12.76 2.05
CA VAL A 52 5.18 -12.25 3.43
C VAL A 52 5.23 -13.37 4.47
N SER A 53 5.55 -14.60 4.07
CA SER A 53 5.67 -15.77 4.96
C SER A 53 6.58 -15.51 6.15
N ASP A 54 6.15 -15.96 7.33
CA ASP A 54 6.85 -15.79 8.62
C ASP A 54 7.16 -14.34 9.03
N LYS A 55 6.72 -13.35 8.25
CA LYS A 55 6.83 -11.94 8.61
C LYS A 55 5.75 -11.60 9.62
N ASN A 56 6.06 -10.70 10.53
CA ASN A 56 5.03 -10.00 11.32
C ASN A 56 4.46 -8.83 10.51
N ARG A 57 3.40 -8.21 11.04
CA ARG A 57 2.75 -7.02 10.45
C ARG A 57 3.74 -5.96 9.97
N VAL A 58 4.70 -5.56 10.81
CA VAL A 58 5.62 -4.45 10.50
C VAL A 58 6.56 -4.82 9.35
N GLU A 59 7.09 -6.04 9.38
CA GLU A 59 7.95 -6.55 8.30
C GLU A 59 7.19 -6.71 6.98
N ALA A 60 5.95 -7.18 7.02
CA ALA A 60 5.10 -7.30 5.84
C ALA A 60 4.73 -5.93 5.25
N VAL A 61 4.35 -4.96 6.09
CA VAL A 61 4.07 -3.58 5.65
C VAL A 61 5.30 -2.98 4.98
N ASN A 62 6.49 -3.14 5.57
CA ASN A 62 7.72 -2.60 4.99
C ASN A 62 8.05 -3.26 3.64
N ALA A 63 7.93 -4.59 3.53
CA ALA A 63 8.19 -5.32 2.30
C ALA A 63 7.21 -4.92 1.17
N LEU A 64 5.94 -4.75 1.50
CA LEU A 64 4.91 -4.34 0.55
C LEU A 64 5.09 -2.87 0.13
N ASN A 65 5.38 -1.96 1.07
CA ASN A 65 5.66 -0.57 0.73
C ASN A 65 6.86 -0.44 -0.21
N GLU A 66 7.93 -1.19 0.03
CA GLU A 66 9.10 -1.21 -0.88
C GLU A 66 8.70 -1.72 -2.28
N SER A 67 7.88 -2.77 -2.35
CA SER A 67 7.38 -3.28 -3.64
C SER A 67 6.48 -2.27 -4.36
N VAL A 68 5.61 -1.58 -3.63
CA VAL A 68 4.70 -0.56 -4.16
C VAL A 68 5.49 0.66 -4.65
N GLU A 69 6.43 1.17 -3.85
CA GLU A 69 7.28 2.30 -4.24
C GLU A 69 8.12 2.00 -5.48
N ASN A 70 8.62 0.76 -5.62
CA ASN A 70 9.34 0.33 -6.82
C ASN A 70 8.39 0.28 -8.02
N TRP A 71 7.21 -0.29 -7.86
CA TRP A 71 6.21 -0.37 -8.92
C TRP A 71 5.73 1.02 -9.39
N GLU A 72 5.50 1.96 -8.47
CA GLU A 72 5.13 3.35 -8.79
C GLU A 72 6.25 4.10 -9.53
N GLN A 73 7.52 3.77 -9.27
CA GLN A 73 8.67 4.40 -9.95
C GLN A 73 8.95 3.81 -11.33
N GLU A 74 8.69 2.51 -11.52
CA GLU A 74 9.02 1.79 -12.75
C GLU A 74 7.88 1.79 -13.76
N THR A 75 6.64 2.04 -13.32
CA THR A 75 5.45 1.94 -14.17
C THR A 75 4.77 3.29 -14.39
N ALA A 76 4.06 3.39 -15.51
CA ALA A 76 3.20 4.54 -15.81
C ALA A 76 1.78 4.05 -16.05
N HIS A 77 0.80 4.78 -15.55
CA HIS A 77 -0.61 4.42 -15.71
C HIS A 77 -1.21 5.21 -16.87
N LYS A 78 -1.91 4.51 -17.77
CA LYS A 78 -2.43 5.08 -19.00
C LYS A 78 -3.83 4.60 -19.29
N LEU A 79 -4.67 5.57 -19.62
CA LEU A 79 -5.96 5.33 -20.24
C LEU A 79 -5.80 5.48 -21.75
N ILE A 80 -6.44 4.59 -22.50
CA ILE A 80 -6.35 4.52 -23.96
C ILE A 80 -7.76 4.65 -24.52
N TRP A 81 -7.95 5.54 -25.48
CA TRP A 81 -9.17 5.60 -26.27
C TRP A 81 -8.86 5.85 -27.75
N SER A 82 -9.22 4.89 -28.60
CA SER A 82 -8.88 4.90 -30.02
C SER A 82 -7.36 5.10 -30.24
N ASP A 83 -6.94 6.29 -30.69
CA ASP A 83 -5.52 6.64 -30.91
C ASP A 83 -5.00 7.65 -29.85
N GLU A 84 -5.84 8.06 -28.89
CA GLU A 84 -5.48 8.97 -27.80
C GLU A 84 -5.02 8.19 -26.57
N MET A 85 -3.97 8.68 -25.90
CA MET A 85 -3.49 8.16 -24.62
C MET A 85 -3.43 9.30 -23.62
N VAL A 86 -4.01 9.08 -22.44
CA VAL A 86 -3.95 10.01 -21.32
C VAL A 86 -3.27 9.31 -20.16
N GLU A 87 -2.24 9.95 -19.61
CA GLU A 87 -1.57 9.46 -18.41
C GLU A 87 -2.47 9.70 -17.20
N LEU A 88 -2.70 8.64 -16.42
CA LEU A 88 -3.42 8.74 -15.16
C LEU A 88 -2.41 9.19 -14.09
N PRO A 89 -2.70 10.28 -13.36
CA PRO A 89 -1.80 10.75 -12.31
C PRO A 89 -1.64 9.66 -11.24
N ALA A 90 -0.45 9.57 -10.63
CA ALA A 90 -0.17 8.58 -9.59
C ALA A 90 -1.12 8.76 -8.39
N GLU A 91 -1.52 10.00 -8.13
CA GLU A 91 -2.47 10.35 -7.08
C GLU A 91 -3.88 9.77 -7.30
N ALA A 92 -4.22 9.34 -8.52
CA ALA A 92 -5.50 8.72 -8.83
C ALA A 92 -5.62 7.28 -8.30
N VAL A 93 -4.51 6.61 -7.99
CA VAL A 93 -4.49 5.21 -7.55
C VAL A 93 -3.81 5.13 -6.19
N GLN A 94 -4.62 4.97 -5.14
CA GLN A 94 -4.10 4.86 -3.78
C GLN A 94 -4.04 3.41 -3.34
N ILE A 95 -2.83 2.90 -3.14
CA ILE A 95 -2.60 1.54 -2.62
C ILE A 95 -2.65 1.55 -1.09
N LEU A 96 -3.53 0.70 -0.53
CA LEU A 96 -3.79 0.61 0.90
C LEU A 96 -3.05 -0.58 1.52
N VAL A 97 -1.74 -0.45 1.67
CA VAL A 97 -0.86 -1.52 2.22
C VAL A 97 -1.26 -1.92 3.64
N GLU A 98 -1.37 -0.97 4.56
CA GLU A 98 -1.67 -1.29 5.96
C GLU A 98 -3.03 -2.01 6.14
N PRO A 99 -4.14 -1.53 5.55
CA PRO A 99 -5.41 -2.26 5.59
C PRO A 99 -5.34 -3.66 4.99
N THR A 100 -4.57 -3.85 3.91
CA THR A 100 -4.39 -5.17 3.28
C THR A 100 -3.68 -6.14 4.22
N VAL A 101 -2.60 -5.68 4.86
CA VAL A 101 -1.85 -6.47 5.84
C VAL A 101 -2.76 -6.83 7.01
N ASP A 102 -3.51 -5.88 7.55
CA ASP A 102 -4.43 -6.11 8.67
C ASP A 102 -5.54 -7.11 8.33
N GLN A 103 -6.11 -7.01 7.11
CA GLN A 103 -7.13 -7.93 6.63
C GLN A 103 -6.57 -9.35 6.44
N THR A 104 -5.39 -9.48 5.84
CA THR A 104 -4.76 -10.77 5.56
C THR A 104 -4.30 -11.43 6.85
N LEU A 105 -3.72 -10.65 7.78
CA LEU A 105 -3.29 -11.15 9.08
C LEU A 105 -4.47 -11.61 9.95
N GLY A 106 -5.61 -10.92 9.84
CA GLY A 106 -6.86 -11.31 10.50
C GLY A 106 -7.52 -12.56 9.91
N ASN A 107 -7.05 -13.06 8.77
CA ASN A 107 -7.59 -14.24 8.09
C ASN A 107 -6.49 -15.21 7.66
N PRO A 108 -6.02 -16.09 8.57
CA PRO A 108 -4.90 -17.00 8.31
C PRO A 108 -5.18 -18.09 7.27
N GLU A 109 -6.41 -18.21 6.78
CA GLU A 109 -6.74 -19.11 5.65
C GLU A 109 -6.37 -18.49 4.28
N LEU A 110 -6.15 -17.17 4.23
CA LEU A 110 -5.70 -16.48 3.02
C LEU A 110 -4.18 -16.59 2.87
N THR A 111 -3.75 -17.46 1.96
CA THR A 111 -2.35 -17.56 1.55
C THR A 111 -2.03 -16.72 0.32
N GLU A 112 -3.05 -16.22 -0.38
CA GLU A 112 -2.90 -15.36 -1.56
C GLU A 112 -3.89 -14.21 -1.39
N ALA A 113 -3.40 -12.97 -1.46
CA ALA A 113 -4.25 -11.79 -1.42
C ALA A 113 -3.74 -10.72 -2.38
N ASP A 114 -4.64 -9.94 -2.95
CA ASP A 114 -4.30 -8.74 -3.71
C ASP A 114 -4.25 -7.54 -2.76
N LEU A 115 -3.51 -6.50 -3.13
CA LEU A 115 -3.53 -5.24 -2.41
C LEU A 115 -4.90 -4.57 -2.56
N LEU A 116 -5.41 -4.05 -1.45
CA LEU A 116 -6.54 -3.13 -1.48
C LEU A 116 -6.10 -1.84 -2.17
N VAL A 117 -6.86 -1.42 -3.16
CA VAL A 117 -6.62 -0.19 -3.91
C VAL A 117 -7.90 0.64 -3.88
N SER A 118 -7.74 1.95 -3.78
CA SER A 118 -8.83 2.92 -3.93
C SER A 118 -8.48 3.84 -5.08
N VAL A 119 -9.39 3.99 -6.03
CA VAL A 119 -9.23 4.98 -7.11
C VAL A 119 -9.92 6.29 -6.73
N ASP A 120 -9.26 7.43 -6.98
CA ASP A 120 -9.88 8.74 -6.80
C ASP A 120 -10.78 9.06 -8.00
N ASP A 121 -12.09 9.07 -7.75
CA ASP A 121 -13.10 9.38 -8.77
C ASP A 121 -12.89 10.73 -9.46
N THR A 122 -12.35 11.72 -8.73
CA THR A 122 -12.14 13.07 -9.27
C THR A 122 -11.01 13.05 -10.27
N GLU A 123 -9.86 12.49 -9.89
CA GLU A 123 -8.69 12.38 -10.76
C GLU A 123 -8.98 11.48 -11.97
N LEU A 124 -9.73 10.38 -11.77
CA LEU A 124 -10.16 9.51 -12.86
C LEU A 124 -11.06 10.26 -13.85
N ARG A 125 -12.03 11.05 -13.36
CA ARG A 125 -12.91 11.87 -14.20
C ARG A 125 -12.15 12.95 -14.94
N ASP A 126 -11.19 13.58 -14.30
CA ASP A 126 -10.38 14.63 -14.91
C ASP A 126 -9.46 14.06 -16.01
N ALA A 127 -8.89 12.87 -15.80
CA ALA A 127 -8.16 12.14 -16.84
C ALA A 127 -9.06 11.77 -18.03
N VAL A 128 -10.27 11.25 -17.76
CA VAL A 128 -11.23 10.89 -18.81
C VAL A 128 -11.74 12.11 -19.59
N GLN A 129 -11.85 13.29 -18.96
CA GLN A 129 -12.27 14.53 -19.64
C GLN A 129 -11.24 15.09 -20.63
N GLN A 130 -9.98 14.63 -20.57
CA GLN A 130 -8.95 15.05 -21.53
C GLN A 130 -9.16 14.47 -22.93
N PHE A 131 -9.89 13.36 -23.02
CA PHE A 131 -10.24 12.74 -24.29
C PHE A 131 -11.31 13.54 -25.03
N SER A 132 -11.23 13.50 -26.36
CA SER A 132 -12.16 14.23 -27.24
C SER A 132 -13.49 13.49 -27.48
N PHE A 133 -14.07 12.89 -26.44
CA PHE A 133 -15.35 12.18 -26.55
C PHE A 133 -16.48 13.14 -26.97
N GLN A 134 -17.29 12.74 -27.95
CA GLN A 134 -18.53 13.44 -28.31
C GLN A 134 -19.72 12.53 -27.99
N ASP A 135 -20.60 12.96 -27.08
CA ASP A 135 -21.87 12.31 -26.73
C ASP A 135 -21.81 10.90 -26.07
N GLU A 136 -20.63 10.47 -25.60
CA GLU A 136 -20.45 9.20 -24.88
C GLU A 136 -20.43 9.43 -23.36
N THR A 137 -21.08 8.55 -22.59
CA THR A 137 -21.05 8.57 -21.12
C THR A 137 -20.19 7.42 -20.61
N VAL A 138 -19.20 7.71 -19.77
CA VAL A 138 -18.32 6.68 -19.20
C VAL A 138 -18.92 6.11 -17.92
N ASP A 139 -18.94 4.79 -17.79
CA ASP A 139 -19.20 4.11 -16.53
C ASP A 139 -17.94 4.16 -15.66
N PHE A 140 -17.88 5.18 -14.80
CA PHE A 140 -16.74 5.40 -13.91
C PHE A 140 -16.66 4.35 -12.80
N ASP A 141 -17.80 3.78 -12.38
CA ASP A 141 -17.83 2.79 -11.30
C ASP A 141 -17.20 1.47 -11.79
N GLU A 142 -17.56 1.04 -13.01
CA GLU A 142 -16.99 -0.16 -13.62
C GLU A 142 -15.51 0.04 -14.00
N LEU A 143 -15.14 1.23 -14.52
CA LEU A 143 -13.75 1.56 -14.83
C LEU A 143 -12.87 1.59 -13.57
N ALA A 144 -13.33 2.24 -12.50
CA ALA A 144 -12.61 2.31 -11.23
C ALA A 144 -12.40 0.93 -10.64
N SER A 145 -13.44 0.10 -10.58
CA SER A 145 -13.34 -1.27 -10.04
C SER A 145 -12.33 -2.14 -10.79
N ASP A 146 -12.22 -1.99 -12.11
CA ASP A 146 -11.27 -2.77 -12.92
C ASP A 146 -9.83 -2.25 -12.75
N ILE A 147 -9.66 -0.93 -12.62
CA ILE A 147 -8.37 -0.33 -12.26
C ILE A 147 -7.94 -0.82 -10.87
N GLU A 148 -8.83 -0.84 -9.88
CA GLU A 148 -8.55 -1.33 -8.53
C GLU A 148 -8.12 -2.80 -8.53
N GLU A 149 -8.85 -3.67 -9.24
CA GLU A 149 -8.51 -5.10 -9.32
C GLU A 149 -7.14 -5.31 -10.00
N LYS A 150 -6.86 -4.56 -11.06
CA LYS A 150 -5.59 -4.68 -11.79
C LYS A 150 -4.42 -4.12 -10.98
N ALA A 151 -4.60 -2.95 -10.36
CA ALA A 151 -3.60 -2.30 -9.52
C ALA A 151 -3.24 -3.15 -8.30
N GLY A 152 -4.23 -3.84 -7.70
CA GLY A 152 -4.04 -4.69 -6.53
C GLY A 152 -3.04 -5.84 -6.75
N LYS A 153 -2.77 -6.21 -8.01
CA LYS A 153 -1.83 -7.28 -8.39
C LYS A 153 -0.42 -6.79 -8.72
N LEU A 154 -0.18 -5.46 -8.71
CA LEU A 154 1.09 -4.84 -9.09
C LEU A 154 1.68 -5.38 -10.42
N PRO A 155 0.99 -5.20 -11.55
CA PRO A 155 1.46 -5.70 -12.85
C PRO A 155 2.78 -5.04 -13.27
N GLU A 156 3.72 -5.83 -13.80
CA GLU A 156 5.06 -5.35 -14.22
C GLU A 156 5.02 -4.20 -15.24
N ASP A 157 4.02 -4.20 -16.13
CA ASP A 157 3.88 -3.18 -17.18
C ASP A 157 3.01 -1.98 -16.75
N GLY A 158 2.56 -1.93 -15.50
CA GLY A 158 1.64 -0.92 -15.00
C GLY A 158 0.18 -1.10 -15.46
N ILE A 159 -0.59 -0.02 -15.36
CA ILE A 159 -2.02 -0.03 -15.66
C ILE A 159 -2.24 0.61 -17.03
N GLU A 160 -2.37 -0.22 -18.05
CA GLU A 160 -2.89 0.19 -19.35
C GLU A 160 -4.34 -0.27 -19.48
N LYS A 161 -5.27 0.67 -19.73
CA LYS A 161 -6.69 0.38 -19.83
C LYS A 161 -7.36 1.08 -21.00
N GLU A 162 -8.04 0.31 -21.85
CA GLU A 162 -8.89 0.85 -22.91
C GLU A 162 -10.21 1.33 -22.31
N ILE A 163 -10.64 2.56 -22.62
CA ILE A 163 -11.90 3.13 -22.10
C ILE A 163 -13.12 2.61 -22.88
N THR A 164 -12.94 2.18 -24.13
CA THR A 164 -14.03 1.75 -25.04
C THR A 164 -15.06 0.78 -24.40
N PRO A 165 -14.67 -0.23 -23.60
CA PRO A 165 -15.63 -1.13 -22.96
C PRO A 165 -16.57 -0.44 -21.96
N TYR A 166 -16.15 0.67 -21.36
CA TYR A 166 -16.88 1.41 -20.33
C TYR A 166 -17.71 2.58 -20.90
N LEU A 167 -17.68 2.77 -22.23
CA LEU A 167 -18.50 3.76 -22.88
C LEU A 167 -19.93 3.24 -22.99
N THR A 168 -20.81 3.85 -22.20
CA THR A 168 -22.25 3.72 -22.38
C THR A 168 -22.67 4.72 -23.44
N SER A 169 -23.30 4.24 -24.51
CA SER A 169 -23.93 5.13 -25.46
C SER A 169 -25.06 5.86 -24.74
N GLY A 170 -25.06 7.20 -24.79
CA GLY A 170 -26.14 8.07 -24.27
C GLY A 170 -27.51 7.87 -24.96
N ALA A 171 -27.81 6.67 -25.45
CA ALA A 171 -29.11 6.26 -25.94
C ALA A 171 -30.01 5.92 -24.76
N GLY A 172 -30.51 6.97 -24.11
CA GLY A 172 -31.77 6.92 -23.40
C GLY A 172 -32.79 6.16 -24.23
N ARG A 173 -33.24 5.03 -23.68
CA ARG A 173 -34.34 4.18 -24.15
C ARG A 173 -35.47 5.01 -24.80
N THR A 174 -35.52 5.06 -26.12
CA THR A 174 -36.79 5.23 -26.84
C THR A 174 -37.42 3.86 -27.00
N PHE A 175 -37.89 3.28 -25.88
CA PHE A 175 -38.83 2.16 -25.95
C PHE A 175 -40.23 2.73 -26.05
N PHE A 176 -40.82 2.56 -27.23
CA PHE A 176 -42.23 2.76 -27.52
C PHE A 176 -43.12 2.02 -26.51
N GLY A 177 -44.13 2.71 -26.00
CA GLY A 177 -45.28 2.18 -25.28
C GLY A 177 -46.49 3.05 -25.58
#